data_AF-A0A6N9BC16-F1
#
_entry.id   AF-A0A6N9BC16-F1
#
_cell.length_a   1.000
_cell.length_b   1.000
_cell.length_c   1.000
_cell.angle_alpha   90.00
_cell.angle_beta   90.00
_cell.angle_gamma   90.00
#
_symmetry.space_group_name_H-M   'P 1'
#
loop_
_entity.id
_entity.type
_entity.pdbx_description
1 polymer ?
#
loop_
_entity_poly.entity_id
_entity_poly.type
_entity_poly.pdbx_seq_one_letter_code
_entity_poly.pdbx_strand_id
1 'polypeptide(L)'
;MGKDLVLLTVGGLAAGALFGSIVTGSLGAALLAYFAAAPLFLVGLSLGWLPAAAAALIGAVTVAGIIGFFTAGYFALIVGLPVAVLCRQALLSRVDGQGGVEWYPTSARPPPQTETRIGGGGV
;
A
#
# COMPACT_ATOMS: atom_id res chain seq x y z
N MET A 1 -14.37 7.50 14.95
CA MET A 1 -14.86 6.12 15.19
C MET A 1 -15.90 5.69 14.14
N GLY A 2 -17.13 6.23 14.13
CA GLY A 2 -18.18 5.75 13.19
C GLY A 2 -17.80 5.84 11.70
N LYS A 3 -17.28 6.99 11.25
CA LYS A 3 -16.87 7.19 9.85
C LYS A 3 -15.72 6.27 9.40
N ASP A 4 -14.82 5.94 10.31
CA ASP A 4 -13.64 5.13 10.01
C ASP A 4 -14.06 3.66 9.78
N LEU A 5 -15.05 3.18 10.54
CA LEU A 5 -15.72 1.90 10.31
C LEU A 5 -16.47 1.86 8.97
N VAL A 6 -17.17 2.94 8.60
CA VAL A 6 -17.86 3.02 7.31
C VAL A 6 -16.85 2.92 6.16
N LEU A 7 -15.75 3.67 6.25
CA LEU A 7 -14.69 3.68 5.23
C LEU A 7 -14.06 2.29 5.04
N LEU A 8 -13.66 1.61 6.12
CA LEU A 8 -13.03 0.29 5.99
C LEU A 8 -14.02 -0.77 5.47
N THR A 9 -15.29 -0.71 5.86
CA THR A 9 -16.29 -1.69 5.41
C THR A 9 -16.64 -1.47 3.95
N VAL A 10 -16.92 -0.22 3.55
CA VAL A 10 -17.21 0.13 2.16
C VAL A 10 -16.00 -0.16 1.28
N GLY A 11 -14.79 0.18 1.72
CA GLY A 11 -13.56 -0.10 0.98
C GLY A 11 -13.32 -1.60 0.78
N GLY A 12 -13.53 -2.41 1.81
CA GLY A 12 -13.43 -3.87 1.72
C GLY A 12 -14.49 -4.49 0.81
N LEU A 13 -15.75 -4.11 0.95
CA LEU A 13 -16.84 -4.57 0.10
C LEU A 13 -16.62 -4.18 -1.36
N ALA A 14 -16.22 -2.94 -1.63
CA ALA A 14 -15.91 -2.47 -2.98
C ALA A 14 -14.74 -3.25 -3.59
N ALA A 15 -13.66 -3.47 -2.83
CA ALA A 15 -12.52 -4.27 -3.28
C ALA A 15 -12.93 -5.70 -3.66
N GLY A 16 -13.71 -6.35 -2.80
CA GLY A 16 -14.20 -7.71 -3.03
C GLY A 16 -15.17 -7.81 -4.20
N ALA A 17 -16.06 -6.83 -4.37
CA ALA A 17 -16.99 -6.77 -5.50
C ALA A 17 -16.26 -6.53 -6.83
N LEU A 18 -15.28 -5.63 -6.86
CA LEU A 18 -14.45 -5.39 -8.03
C LEU A 18 -13.70 -6.65 -8.44
N PHE A 19 -13.06 -7.32 -7.49
CA PHE A 19 -12.39 -8.61 -7.77
C PHE A 19 -13.40 -9.68 -8.21
N GLY A 20 -14.56 -9.73 -7.55
CA GLY A 20 -15.66 -10.63 -7.84
C GLY A 20 -16.23 -10.50 -9.26
N SER A 21 -16.10 -9.31 -9.87
CA SER A 21 -16.60 -9.06 -11.22
C SER A 21 -16.03 -10.02 -12.26
N ILE A 22 -14.85 -10.61 -12.03
CA ILE A 22 -14.23 -11.57 -12.96
C ILE A 22 -15.14 -12.77 -13.30
N VAL A 23 -16.09 -13.11 -12.42
CA VAL A 23 -17.09 -14.18 -12.65
C VAL A 23 -17.98 -13.89 -13.84
N THR A 24 -18.21 -12.61 -14.19
CA THR A 24 -19.02 -12.23 -15.35
C THR A 24 -18.38 -12.62 -16.68
N GLY A 25 -17.08 -12.92 -16.72
CA GLY A 25 -16.38 -13.44 -17.90
C GLY A 25 -16.19 -12.46 -19.07
N SER A 26 -16.53 -11.18 -18.88
CA SER A 26 -16.33 -10.13 -19.89
C SER A 26 -14.96 -9.46 -19.74
N LEU A 27 -14.43 -8.91 -20.84
CA LEU A 27 -13.17 -8.14 -20.80
C LEU A 27 -13.25 -6.94 -19.85
N GLY A 28 -14.38 -6.23 -19.84
CA GLY A 28 -14.59 -5.10 -18.93
C GLY A 28 -14.57 -5.51 -17.46
N ALA A 29 -15.11 -6.68 -17.14
CA ALA A 29 -15.08 -7.21 -15.78
C ALA A 29 -13.67 -7.66 -15.36
N ALA A 30 -12.90 -8.26 -16.27
CA ALA A 30 -11.49 -8.56 -16.01
C ALA A 30 -10.69 -7.28 -15.68
N LEU A 31 -10.95 -6.17 -16.37
CA LEU A 31 -10.34 -4.88 -16.07
C LEU A 31 -10.77 -4.34 -14.70
N LEU A 32 -12.05 -4.45 -14.33
CA LEU A 32 -12.55 -4.05 -13.01
C LEU A 32 -11.87 -4.81 -11.87
N ALA A 33 -11.58 -6.10 -12.06
CA ALA A 33 -10.86 -6.90 -11.06
C ALA A 33 -9.46 -6.37 -10.75
N TYR A 34 -8.76 -5.76 -11.71
CA TYR A 34 -7.45 -5.13 -11.47
C TYR A 34 -7.56 -3.89 -10.58
N PHE A 35 -8.71 -3.20 -10.57
CA PHE A 35 -8.94 -2.05 -9.70
C PHE A 35 -9.28 -2.43 -8.25
N ALA A 36 -9.37 -3.72 -7.91
CA ALA A 36 -9.70 -4.17 -6.56
C ALA A 36 -8.72 -3.65 -5.48
N ALA A 37 -7.45 -3.41 -5.84
CA ALA A 37 -6.47 -2.87 -4.90
C ALA A 37 -6.69 -1.38 -4.56
N ALA A 38 -7.29 -0.60 -5.47
CA ALA A 38 -7.46 0.84 -5.32
C ALA A 38 -8.27 1.26 -4.06
N PRO A 39 -9.47 0.69 -3.79
CA PRO A 39 -10.21 1.02 -2.58
C PRO A 39 -9.47 0.61 -1.30
N LEU A 40 -8.67 -0.47 -1.32
CA LEU A 40 -7.86 -0.87 -0.16
C LEU A 40 -6.72 0.13 0.10
N PHE A 41 -6.05 0.63 -0.94
CA PHE A 41 -5.05 1.69 -0.80
C PHE A 41 -5.68 2.98 -0.26
N LEU A 42 -6.87 3.36 -0.71
CA LEU A 42 -7.58 4.53 -0.18
C LEU A 42 -7.84 4.40 1.32
N VAL A 43 -8.31 3.24 1.79
CA VAL A 43 -8.49 2.98 3.23
C VAL A 43 -7.14 3.03 3.96
N GLY A 44 -6.12 2.39 3.42
CA GLY A 44 -4.83 2.27 4.09
C GLY A 44 -4.04 3.57 4.19
N LEU A 45 -4.08 4.40 3.16
CA LEU A 45 -3.40 5.69 3.16
C LEU A 45 -4.18 6.77 3.94
N SER A 46 -5.51 6.62 4.08
CA SER A 46 -6.33 7.58 4.84
C SER A 46 -6.41 7.28 6.35
N LEU A 47 -6.48 6.00 6.72
CA LEU A 47 -6.71 5.58 8.12
C LEU A 47 -5.52 4.82 8.73
N GLY A 48 -4.57 4.36 7.91
CA GLY A 48 -3.41 3.59 8.34
C GLY A 48 -3.41 2.15 7.85
N TRP A 49 -2.28 1.47 8.02
CA TRP A 49 -2.08 0.10 7.51
C TRP A 49 -2.98 -0.96 8.19
N LEU A 50 -3.31 -0.78 9.49
CA LEU A 50 -4.18 -1.67 10.25
C LEU A 50 -5.63 -1.69 9.68
N PRO A 51 -6.28 -0.52 9.48
CA PRO A 51 -7.55 -0.43 8.75
C PRO A 51 -7.49 -1.02 7.33
N ALA A 52 -6.38 -0.86 6.62
CA ALA A 52 -6.18 -1.47 5.30
C ALA A 52 -6.26 -3.01 5.37
N ALA A 53 -5.58 -3.60 6.36
CA ALA A 53 -5.60 -5.04 6.58
C ALA A 53 -7.01 -5.54 6.96
N ALA A 54 -7.73 -4.80 7.82
CA ALA A 54 -9.11 -5.12 8.17
C ALA A 54 -10.04 -5.04 6.94
N ALA A 55 -9.92 -4.00 6.11
CA ALA A 55 -10.66 -3.87 4.87
C ALA A 55 -10.34 -5.01 3.88
N ALA A 56 -9.09 -5.44 3.79
CA ALA A 56 -8.70 -6.59 2.98
C ALA A 56 -9.35 -7.89 3.45
N LEU A 57 -9.50 -8.10 4.76
CA LEU A 57 -10.23 -9.25 5.30
C LEU A 57 -11.72 -9.19 4.95
N ILE A 58 -12.35 -8.01 5.02
CA ILE A 58 -13.75 -7.83 4.59
C ILE A 58 -13.89 -8.12 3.08
N GLY A 59 -12.94 -7.64 2.28
CA GLY A 59 -12.87 -7.98 0.85
C GLY A 59 -12.72 -9.48 0.62
N ALA A 60 -11.89 -10.17 1.38
CA ALA A 60 -11.74 -11.63 1.31
C ALA A 60 -13.04 -12.36 1.66
N VAL A 61 -13.76 -11.93 2.71
CA VAL A 61 -15.08 -12.47 3.05
C VAL A 61 -16.08 -12.25 1.91
N THR A 62 -16.03 -11.09 1.27
CA THR A 62 -16.87 -10.77 0.10
C THR A 62 -16.55 -11.70 -1.07
N VAL A 63 -15.27 -11.90 -1.38
CA VAL A 63 -14.81 -12.84 -2.44
C VAL A 63 -15.20 -14.28 -2.10
N ALA A 64 -15.15 -14.68 -0.82
CA ALA A 64 -15.57 -16.00 -0.39
C ALA A 64 -17.05 -16.25 -0.67
N GLY A 65 -17.91 -15.23 -0.48
CA GLY A 65 -19.33 -15.29 -0.79
C GLY A 65 -19.66 -15.32 -2.28
N ILE A 66 -18.80 -14.76 -3.14
CA ILE A 66 -19.02 -14.68 -4.59
C ILE A 66 -18.42 -15.87 -5.34
N ILE A 67 -17.15 -16.20 -5.07
CA ILE A 67 -16.35 -17.16 -5.84
C ILE A 67 -16.00 -18.39 -5.00
N GLY A 68 -15.74 -18.22 -3.71
CA GLY A 68 -15.41 -19.32 -2.79
C GLY A 68 -14.13 -19.09 -1.98
N PHE A 69 -13.94 -19.93 -0.97
CA PHE A 69 -12.89 -19.76 0.05
C PHE A 69 -11.46 -19.83 -0.49
N PHE A 70 -11.19 -20.68 -1.47
CA PHE A 70 -9.86 -20.78 -2.07
C PHE A 70 -9.46 -19.44 -2.71
N THR A 71 -10.34 -18.89 -3.55
CA THR A 71 -10.13 -17.59 -4.20
C THR A 71 -10.05 -16.44 -3.21
N ALA A 72 -10.81 -16.50 -2.11
CA ALA A 72 -10.70 -15.54 -1.02
C ALA A 72 -9.30 -15.54 -0.37
N GLY A 73 -8.72 -16.73 -0.17
CA GLY A 73 -7.34 -16.87 0.29
C GLY A 73 -6.35 -16.25 -0.69
N TYR A 74 -6.53 -16.48 -2.00
CA TYR A 74 -5.72 -15.83 -3.04
C TYR A 74 -5.85 -14.31 -3.00
N PHE A 75 -7.07 -13.78 -2.91
CA PHE A 75 -7.31 -12.34 -2.80
C PHE A 75 -6.59 -11.75 -1.58
N ALA A 76 -6.73 -12.38 -0.41
CA ALA A 76 -6.11 -11.91 0.82
C ALA A 76 -4.57 -11.89 0.72
N LEU A 77 -3.96 -12.92 0.13
CA LEU A 77 -2.51 -13.06 0.05
C LEU A 77 -1.88 -12.25 -1.09
N ILE A 78 -2.53 -12.18 -2.25
CA ILE A 78 -1.96 -11.58 -3.47
C ILE A 78 -2.37 -10.11 -3.62
N VAL A 79 -3.52 -9.71 -3.09
CA VAL A 79 -3.99 -8.32 -3.14
C VAL A 79 -3.89 -7.68 -1.76
N GLY A 80 -4.53 -8.27 -0.76
CA GLY A 80 -4.64 -7.68 0.58
C GLY A 80 -3.31 -7.45 1.28
N LEU A 81 -2.48 -8.49 1.33
CA LEU A 81 -1.21 -8.47 2.06
C LEU A 81 -0.19 -7.48 1.47
N PRO A 82 0.07 -7.45 0.14
CA PRO A 82 0.93 -6.43 -0.46
C PRO A 82 0.42 -5.01 -0.22
N VAL A 83 -0.88 -4.77 -0.33
CA VAL A 83 -1.46 -3.44 -0.07
C VAL A 83 -1.19 -3.01 1.37
N ALA A 84 -1.42 -3.88 2.36
CA ALA A 84 -1.18 -3.56 3.76
C ALA A 84 0.31 -3.26 4.04
N VAL A 85 1.21 -4.05 3.46
CA VAL A 85 2.67 -3.84 3.57
C VAL A 85 3.06 -2.51 2.93
N LEU A 86 2.58 -2.23 1.71
CA LEU A 86 2.89 -0.99 0.99
C LEU A 86 2.36 0.24 1.71
N CYS A 87 1.12 0.20 2.24
CA CYS A 87 0.59 1.29 3.05
C CYS A 87 1.46 1.53 4.29
N ARG A 88 1.91 0.47 4.96
CA ARG A 88 2.83 0.60 6.10
C ARG A 88 4.14 1.28 5.68
N GLN A 89 4.75 0.87 4.57
CA GLN A 89 6.00 1.47 4.11
C GLN A 89 5.82 2.93 3.68
N ALA A 90 4.75 3.25 2.96
CA ALA A 90 4.43 4.61 2.53
C ALA A 90 4.18 5.54 3.72
N LEU A 91 3.54 5.06 4.79
CA LEU A 91 3.33 5.85 6.00
C LEU A 91 4.59 5.98 6.86
N LEU A 92 5.58 5.10 6.67
CA LEU A 92 6.87 5.16 7.34
C LEU A 92 7.90 6.01 6.58
N SER A 93 7.69 6.32 5.30
CA SER A 93 8.57 7.23 4.56
C SER A 93 8.46 8.63 5.15
N ARG A 94 9.52 9.10 5.81
CA ARG A 94 9.63 10.48 6.33
C ARG A 94 10.53 11.29 5.41
N VAL A 95 10.20 12.57 5.27
CA VAL A 95 11.06 13.59 4.67
C VAL A 95 12.12 13.98 5.71
N ASP A 96 13.38 14.13 5.29
CA ASP A 96 14.47 14.58 6.16
C ASP A 96 14.25 16.03 6.66
N GLY A 97 15.07 16.46 7.62
CA GLY A 97 15.01 17.83 8.18
C GLY A 97 15.38 18.95 7.20
N GLN A 98 15.77 18.62 5.96
CA GLN A 98 16.11 19.56 4.89
C GLN A 98 15.09 19.54 3.72
N GLY A 99 13.99 18.79 3.84
CA GLY A 99 12.96 18.70 2.81
C GLY A 99 13.24 17.68 1.70
N GLY A 100 14.29 16.87 1.84
CA GLY A 100 14.61 15.75 0.95
C GLY A 100 13.81 14.51 1.30
N VAL A 101 13.20 13.88 0.30
CA VAL A 101 12.69 12.51 0.44
C VAL A 101 13.91 11.59 0.33
N GLU A 102 14.56 11.30 1.46
CA GLU A 102 15.65 10.32 1.52
C GLU A 102 15.07 8.91 1.31
N TRP A 103 14.97 8.51 0.05
CA TRP A 103 14.65 7.14 -0.31
C TRP A 103 15.93 6.32 -0.25
N TYR A 104 16.06 5.48 0.77
CA TYR A 104 17.18 4.57 0.88
C TYR A 104 17.31 3.71 -0.39
N PRO A 105 18.53 3.67 -0.99
CA PRO A 105 19.42 2.57 -0.66
C PRO A 105 20.79 3.02 -0.12
N THR A 106 21.35 2.17 0.75
CA THR A 106 22.62 2.22 1.51
C THR A 106 23.92 2.51 0.74
N SER A 107 23.92 2.72 -0.58
CA SER A 107 25.15 2.58 -1.37
C SER A 107 25.86 3.87 -1.78
N ALA A 108 25.33 5.05 -1.46
CA ALA A 108 26.09 6.29 -1.64
C ALA A 108 27.04 6.49 -0.45
N ARG A 109 28.27 5.94 -0.56
CA ARG A 109 29.39 6.34 0.28
C ARG A 109 29.51 7.87 0.21
N PRO A 110 29.56 8.61 1.33
CA PRO A 110 29.85 10.04 1.27
C PRO A 110 31.17 10.25 0.51
N PRO A 111 31.25 11.23 -0.41
CA PRO A 111 32.53 11.55 -1.03
C PRO A 111 33.54 11.88 0.07
N PRO A 112 34.81 11.46 -0.05
CA PRO A 112 35.83 11.80 0.93
C PRO A 112 35.86 13.31 1.07
N GLN A 113 35.64 13.80 2.30
CA GLN A 113 35.77 15.22 2.58
C GLN A 113 37.20 15.59 2.22
N THR A 114 37.35 16.33 1.12
CA THR A 114 38.65 16.91 0.78
C THR A 114 38.88 17.94 1.85
N GLU A 115 39.75 17.64 2.81
CA GLU A 115 40.24 18.62 3.76
C GLU A 115 40.82 19.78 2.94
N THR A 116 40.02 20.82 2.70
CA THR A 116 40.52 22.14 2.36
C THR A 116 41.28 22.62 3.59
N ARG A 117 42.55 22.21 3.66
CA ARG A 117 43.56 22.78 4.53
C ARG A 117 43.70 24.25 4.16
N ILE A 118 42.86 25.08 4.77
CA ILE A 118 43.05 26.53 4.81
C ILE A 118 44.43 26.78 5.44
N GLY A 119 45.22 27.59 4.74
CA GLY A 119 46.67 27.71 4.91
C GLY A 119 47.15 28.21 6.27
N GLY A 120 48.44 27.96 6.50
CA GLY A 120 49.22 28.57 7.57
C GLY A 120 50.69 28.20 7.43
N GLY A 121 51.52 29.16 7.00
CA GLY A 121 52.96 29.18 7.28
C GLY A 121 53.89 29.03 6.07
N GLY A 122 53.95 30.07 5.22
CA GLY A 122 55.12 30.33 4.36
C GLY A 122 55.83 31.57 4.86
N VAL A 123 57.11 31.38 5.22
CA VAL A 123 58.25 32.33 5.35
C VAL A 123 58.08 33.59 6.19
#